data_AF-A0A6P0RJ46-F1
#
_entry.id   AF-A0A6P0RJ46-F1
#
_cell.length_a   1.000
_cell.length_b   1.000
_cell.length_c   1.000
_cell.angle_alpha   90.00
_cell.angle_beta   90.00
_cell.angle_gamma   90.00
#
_symmetry.space_group_name_H-M   'P 1'
#
loop_
_entity.id
_entity.type
_entity.pdbx_description
1 polymer ?
#
loop_
_entity_poly.entity_id
_entity_poly.type
_entity_poly.pdbx_seq_one_letter_code
_entity_poly.pdbx_strand_id
1 'polypeptide(L)'
;MSDYSEDSILILNNTVKKGIQDVRTVFDNLFKLFSDGNNIIDPEVIEGEVVYITWNFTPTRDSSYFGSNSFVVQNRIITYQTIASTLYYKYPVV
;
A
#
# COMPACT_ATOMS: atom_id res chain seq x y z
N MET A 1 -9.97 3.32 -5.50
CA MET A 1 -9.66 3.31 -6.96
C MET A 1 -9.94 4.64 -7.63
N SER A 2 -10.93 5.43 -7.17
CA SER A 2 -11.17 6.80 -7.65
C SER A 2 -9.97 7.74 -7.51
N ASP A 3 -9.07 7.45 -6.57
CA ASP A 3 -7.88 8.26 -6.29
C ASP A 3 -6.70 7.93 -7.21
N TYR A 4 -6.86 6.97 -8.12
CA TYR A 4 -5.84 6.49 -9.07
C TYR A 4 -6.33 6.71 -10.52
N SER A 5 -5.40 6.83 -11.46
CA SER A 5 -5.66 6.89 -12.90
C SER A 5 -5.14 5.64 -13.63
N GLU A 6 -5.40 5.57 -14.94
CA GLU A 6 -4.88 4.50 -15.81
C GLU A 6 -3.34 4.48 -15.89
N ASP A 7 -2.69 5.60 -15.57
CA ASP A 7 -1.23 5.74 -15.58
C ASP A 7 -0.59 5.59 -14.19
N SER A 8 -1.39 5.39 -13.14
CA SER A 8 -0.87 5.24 -11.77
C SER A 8 0.05 4.02 -11.66
N ILE A 9 1.14 4.19 -10.90
CA ILE A 9 2.12 3.15 -10.67
C ILE A 9 2.13 2.77 -9.19
N LEU A 10 2.06 1.47 -8.92
CA LEU A 10 2.30 0.90 -7.60
C LEU A 10 3.64 0.16 -7.59
N ILE A 11 4.49 0.45 -6.62
CA ILE A 11 5.74 -0.27 -6.36
C ILE A 11 5.58 -1.00 -5.03
N LEU A 12 5.42 -2.32 -5.08
CA LEU A 12 5.25 -3.18 -3.92
C LEU A 12 6.52 -4.03 -3.72
N ASN A 13 7.25 -3.81 -2.62
CA ASN A 13 8.51 -4.51 -2.34
C ASN A 13 9.43 -4.61 -3.58
N ASN A 14 9.76 -3.48 -4.18
CA ASN A 14 10.57 -3.37 -5.41
C ASN A 14 9.96 -4.03 -6.67
N THR A 15 8.69 -4.44 -6.64
CA THR A 15 7.96 -4.94 -7.81
C THR A 15 7.04 -3.87 -8.36
N VAL A 16 7.18 -3.53 -9.64
CA VAL A 16 6.39 -2.49 -10.30
C VAL A 16 5.09 -3.08 -10.87
N LYS A 17 3.98 -2.40 -10.62
CA LYS A 17 2.62 -2.67 -11.11
C LYS A 17 2.11 -1.42 -11.81
N LYS A 18 1.70 -1.55 -13.06
CA LYS A 18 1.40 -0.40 -13.93
C LYS A 18 -0.07 -0.38 -14.30
N GLY A 19 -0.70 0.76 -14.04
CA GLY A 19 -2.06 1.05 -14.41
C GLY A 19 -3.10 0.44 -13.50
N ILE A 20 -4.33 0.94 -13.68
CA ILE A 20 -5.43 0.79 -12.72
C ILE A 20 -5.81 -0.67 -12.45
N GLN A 21 -5.66 -1.56 -13.43
CA GLN A 21 -6.03 -2.96 -13.32
C GLN A 21 -5.06 -3.74 -12.42
N ASP A 22 -3.75 -3.58 -12.61
CA ASP A 22 -2.74 -4.20 -11.76
C ASP A 22 -2.82 -3.67 -10.32
N VAL A 23 -2.99 -2.35 -10.18
CA VAL A 23 -3.17 -1.72 -8.87
C VAL A 23 -4.39 -2.31 -8.16
N ARG A 24 -5.53 -2.42 -8.85
CA ARG A 24 -6.75 -3.02 -8.30
C ARG A 24 -6.52 -4.45 -7.80
N THR A 25 -5.87 -5.30 -8.59
CA THR A 25 -5.59 -6.69 -8.20
C THR A 25 -4.77 -6.78 -6.92
N VAL A 26 -3.77 -5.91 -6.74
CA VAL A 26 -3.00 -5.87 -5.49
C VAL A 26 -3.88 -5.42 -4.33
N PHE A 27 -4.69 -4.37 -4.49
CA PHE A 27 -5.58 -3.89 -3.44
C PHE A 27 -6.63 -4.93 -3.02
N ASP A 28 -7.21 -5.68 -3.96
CA ASP A 28 -8.18 -6.74 -3.65
C ASP A 28 -7.54 -7.82 -2.75
N ASN A 29 -6.26 -8.12 -2.95
CA ASN A 29 -5.51 -9.07 -2.10
C ASN A 29 -5.10 -8.44 -0.77
N LEU A 30 -4.69 -7.16 -0.76
CA LEU A 30 -4.41 -6.42 0.47
C LEU A 30 -5.65 -6.37 1.37
N PHE A 31 -6.82 -6.00 0.85
CA PHE A 31 -8.03 -5.92 1.66
C PHE A 31 -8.42 -7.27 2.29
N LYS A 32 -8.24 -8.37 1.56
CA LYS A 32 -8.41 -9.72 2.13
C LYS A 32 -7.41 -9.99 3.25
N LEU A 33 -6.13 -9.70 3.03
CA LEU A 33 -5.08 -9.90 4.04
C LEU A 33 -5.33 -9.08 5.30
N PHE A 34 -5.60 -7.79 5.15
CA PHE A 34 -5.83 -6.86 6.26
C PHE A 34 -7.18 -7.07 6.95
N SER A 35 -8.08 -7.88 6.39
CA SER A 35 -9.33 -8.30 7.06
C SER A 35 -9.12 -9.39 8.12
N ASP A 36 -7.96 -10.06 8.13
CA ASP A 36 -7.61 -11.12 9.11
C ASP A 36 -6.56 -10.62 10.11
N GLY A 37 -6.87 -9.55 10.83
CA GLY A 37 -6.00 -9.03 11.87
C GLY A 37 -6.37 -7.63 12.32
N ASN A 38 -5.44 -7.02 13.05
CA ASN A 38 -5.56 -5.64 13.49
C ASN A 38 -4.49 -4.78 12.82
N ASN A 39 -4.89 -3.66 12.21
CA ASN A 39 -3.97 -2.71 11.60
C ASN A 39 -4.01 -1.37 12.33
N ILE A 40 -2.85 -0.88 12.74
CA ILE A 40 -2.69 0.44 13.34
C ILE A 40 -1.88 1.28 12.36
N ILE A 41 -2.44 2.40 11.93
CA ILE A 41 -1.78 3.36 11.03
C ILE A 41 -1.37 4.57 11.87
N ASP A 42 -0.10 4.95 11.78
CA ASP A 42 0.40 6.16 12.43
C ASP A 42 -0.06 7.41 11.66
N PRO A 43 -0.13 8.60 12.30
CA PRO A 43 -0.49 9.82 11.62
C PRO A 43 0.37 10.09 10.39
N GLU A 44 -0.26 10.54 9.31
CA GLU A 44 0.43 10.84 8.06
C GLU A 44 1.37 12.05 8.18
N VAL A 45 2.44 12.01 7.40
CA VAL A 45 3.27 13.17 7.08
C VAL A 45 2.96 13.59 5.66
N ILE A 46 2.71 14.89 5.47
CA ILE A 46 2.48 15.49 4.15
C ILE A 46 3.58 16.53 3.92
N GLU A 47 4.38 16.34 2.88
CA GLU A 47 5.46 17.25 2.48
C GLU A 47 5.41 17.46 0.96
N GLY A 48 4.97 18.64 0.53
CA GLY A 48 4.74 18.94 -0.88
C GLY A 48 3.72 18.00 -1.52
N GLU A 49 4.13 17.27 -2.57
CA GLU A 49 3.30 16.28 -3.26
C GLU A 49 3.38 14.88 -2.63
N VAL A 50 4.16 14.71 -1.56
CA VAL A 50 4.39 13.42 -0.93
C VAL A 50 3.51 13.27 0.31
N VAL A 51 2.76 12.17 0.37
CA VAL A 51 2.11 11.67 1.58
C VAL A 51 2.85 10.43 2.04
N TYR A 52 3.17 10.32 3.32
CA TYR A 52 3.86 9.19 3.91
C TYR A 52 3.11 8.69 5.14
N ILE A 53 2.95 7.38 5.26
CA ILE A 53 2.40 6.72 6.45
C ILE A 53 3.26 5.51 6.82
N THR A 54 3.30 5.23 8.10
CA THR A 54 3.72 3.94 8.65
C THR A 54 2.53 3.20 9.23
N TRP A 55 2.62 1.88 9.28
CA TRP A 55 1.60 1.04 9.86
C TRP A 55 2.21 -0.19 10.54
N ASN A 56 1.47 -0.71 11.51
CA ASN A 56 1.76 -1.96 12.19
C ASN A 56 0.54 -2.87 12.08
N PHE A 57 0.69 -3.96 11.33
CA PHE A 57 -0.36 -4.96 11.13
C PHE A 57 -0.04 -6.25 11.88
N THR A 58 -0.98 -6.72 12.68
CA THR A 58 -0.86 -8.00 13.39
C THR A 58 -1.93 -8.96 12.87
N PRO A 59 -1.57 -9.96 12.03
CA PRO A 59 -2.48 -11.01 11.64
C PRO A 59 -2.97 -11.81 12.85
N THR A 60 -4.18 -12.38 12.79
CA THR A 60 -4.79 -13.10 13.92
C THR A 60 -3.92 -14.24 14.49
N ARG A 61 -3.08 -14.86 13.66
CA ARG A 61 -2.30 -16.07 13.99
C ARG A 61 -0.80 -15.89 13.81
N ASP A 62 -0.31 -14.65 13.85
CA ASP A 62 1.10 -14.34 13.58
C ASP A 62 1.60 -13.16 14.42
N SER A 63 2.90 -12.86 14.31
CA SER A 63 3.51 -11.66 14.90
C SER A 63 3.14 -10.39 14.14
N SER A 64 3.35 -9.24 14.77
CA SER A 64 3.16 -7.94 14.13
C SER A 64 4.20 -7.68 13.03
N TYR A 65 3.78 -6.99 11.98
CA TYR A 65 4.59 -6.54 10.86
C TYR A 65 4.52 -5.03 10.72
N PHE A 66 5.68 -4.41 10.62
CA PHE A 66 5.81 -3.01 10.26
C PHE A 66 5.78 -2.85 8.73
N GLY A 67 5.21 -1.75 8.26
CA GLY A 67 5.33 -1.34 6.88
C GLY A 67 5.15 0.15 6.69
N SER A 68 5.41 0.61 5.48
CA SER A 68 5.27 2.00 5.10
C SER A 68 4.62 2.13 3.72
N ASN A 69 3.83 3.18 3.56
CA ASN A 69 3.36 3.61 2.25
C ASN A 69 3.82 5.03 1.98
N SER A 70 4.23 5.29 0.74
CA SER A 70 4.43 6.65 0.23
C SER A 70 3.53 6.85 -0.96
N PHE A 71 3.00 8.05 -1.13
CA PHE A 71 2.14 8.44 -2.24
C PHE A 71 2.69 9.73 -2.84
N VAL A 72 2.78 9.80 -4.16
CA VAL A 72 2.95 11.06 -4.89
C VAL A 72 1.58 11.46 -5.42
N VAL A 73 1.10 12.63 -4.99
CA VAL A 73 -0.25 13.13 -5.31
C VAL A 73 -0.15 14.40 -6.13
N GLN A 74 -0.64 14.33 -7.37
CA GLN A 74 -0.64 15.44 -8.33
C GLN A 74 -2.05 15.63 -8.86
N ASN A 75 -2.55 16.87 -8.84
CA ASN A 75 -3.92 17.19 -9.28
C ASN A 75 -5.00 16.31 -8.62
N ARG A 76 -4.82 15.99 -7.33
CA ARG A 76 -5.69 15.09 -6.53
C ARG A 76 -5.71 13.62 -6.98
N ILE A 77 -4.76 13.20 -7.82
CA ILE A 77 -4.57 11.82 -8.26
C ILE A 77 -3.26 11.28 -7.69
N ILE A 78 -3.28 10.05 -7.19
CA ILE A 78 -2.09 9.30 -6.78
C ILE A 78 -1.39 8.82 -8.06
N THR A 79 -0.30 9.47 -8.44
CA THR A 79 0.48 9.09 -9.63
C THR A 79 1.45 7.96 -9.32
N TYR A 80 2.00 7.94 -8.10
CA TYR A 80 2.81 6.84 -7.59
C TYR A 80 2.36 6.45 -6.19
N GLN A 81 2.35 5.16 -5.93
CA GLN A 81 2.33 4.61 -4.57
C GLN A 81 3.50 3.64 -4.41
N THR A 82 4.20 3.70 -3.29
CA THR A 82 5.14 2.67 -2.86
C THR A 82 4.63 2.00 -1.61
N ILE A 83 4.78 0.69 -1.50
CA ILE A 83 4.47 -0.09 -0.30
C ILE A 83 5.68 -0.99 0.00
N ALA A 84 6.13 -0.96 1.25
CA ALA A 84 7.21 -1.82 1.73
C ALA A 84 6.85 -2.48 3.06
N SER A 85 7.01 -3.81 3.14
CA SER A 85 6.93 -4.57 4.39
C SER A 85 7.46 -6.00 4.20
N THR A 86 8.06 -6.57 5.23
CA THR A 86 8.42 -8.00 5.27
C THR A 86 7.19 -8.91 5.26
N LEU A 87 6.01 -8.39 5.59
CA LEU A 87 4.72 -9.08 5.54
C LEU A 87 4.53 -9.81 4.19
N TYR A 88 4.85 -9.15 3.07
CA TYR A 88 4.58 -9.68 1.74
C TYR A 88 5.53 -10.79 1.28
N TYR A 89 6.58 -11.09 2.05
CA TYR A 89 7.39 -12.29 1.82
C TYR A 89 6.69 -13.55 2.33
N LYS A 90 5.86 -13.43 3.36
CA LYS A 90 5.06 -14.53 3.92
C LYS A 90 3.64 -14.56 3.36
N TYR A 91 3.06 -13.39 3.07
CA TYR A 91 1.72 -13.21 2.54
C TYR A 91 1.77 -12.49 1.19
N PRO A 92 2.08 -13.19 0.09
CA PRO A 92 2.16 -12.57 -1.22
C PRO A 92 0.79 -12.05 -1.67
N VAL A 93 0.78 -10.85 -2.25
CA VAL A 93 -0.43 -10.16 -2.74
C VAL A 93 -0.34 -9.80 -4.23
N VAL A 94 0.67 -10.36 -4.92
CA VAL A 94 0.95 -10.18 -6.35
C VAL A 94 0.80 -11.47 -7.13
#